data_AF-A0A2A2F345-F1
#
_entry.id   AF-A0A2A2F345-F1
#
_cell.length_a   1.000
_cell.length_b   1.000
_cell.length_c   1.000
_cell.angle_alpha   90.00
_cell.angle_beta   90.00
_cell.angle_gamma   90.00
#
_symmetry.space_group_name_H-M   'P 1'
#
loop_
_entity.id
_entity.type
_entity.pdbx_description
1 polymer ?
#
loop_
_entity_poly.entity_id
_entity_poly.type
_entity_poly.pdbx_seq_one_letter_code
_entity_poly.pdbx_strand_id
1 'polypeptide(L)'
;MPLRRCLPILLVAALATGCASTTIAPRYTTDNPDVLRIGGERPANPDQRTESAGSYCLEIAERWNDHGKTPDGQVLWAKDTLRKVVPCR
;
A
#
# COMPACT_ATOMS: atom_id res chain seq x y z
N MET A 1 16.55 23.05 -49.93
CA MET A 1 16.97 22.56 -48.60
C MET A 1 15.81 22.58 -47.59
N PRO A 2 14.77 21.73 -47.74
CA PRO A 2 13.65 21.70 -46.79
C PRO A 2 14.00 20.99 -45.47
N LEU A 3 14.98 20.08 -45.49
CA LEU A 3 15.35 19.23 -44.34
C LEU A 3 15.83 20.02 -43.11
N ARG A 4 16.54 21.14 -43.30
CA ARG A 4 17.05 21.98 -42.20
C ARG A 4 15.94 22.67 -41.40
N ARG A 5 14.77 22.91 -42.01
CA ARG A 5 13.63 23.57 -41.36
C ARG A 5 12.76 22.60 -40.57
N CYS A 6 12.82 21.30 -40.88
CA CYS A 6 12.05 20.27 -40.18
C CYS A 6 12.76 19.70 -38.94
N LEU A 7 14.09 19.89 -38.84
CA LEU A 7 14.90 19.40 -37.71
C LEU A 7 14.41 19.88 -36.32
N PRO A 8 14.10 21.18 -36.09
CA PRO A 8 13.64 21.61 -34.76
C PRO A 8 12.25 21.05 -34.41
N ILE A 9 11.39 20.85 -35.41
CA ILE A 9 10.03 20.31 -35.21
C ILE A 9 10.11 18.84 -34.79
N LEU A 10 10.98 18.07 -35.43
CA LEU A 10 11.23 16.67 -35.08
C LEU A 10 11.82 16.53 -33.67
N LEU A 11 12.69 17.46 -33.26
CA LEU A 11 13.29 17.45 -31.91
C LEU A 11 12.25 17.73 -30.82
N VAL A 12 11.36 18.69 -31.05
CA VAL A 12 10.24 19.00 -30.14
C VAL A 12 9.24 17.85 -30.09
N ALA A 13 8.93 17.22 -31.22
CA ALA A 13 8.06 16.05 -31.27
C ALA A 13 8.64 14.86 -30.49
N ALA A 14 9.95 14.60 -30.61
CA ALA A 14 10.62 13.55 -29.87
C ALA A 14 10.58 13.80 -28.35
N LEU A 15 10.80 15.04 -27.90
CA LEU A 15 10.72 15.41 -26.49
C LEU A 15 9.30 15.30 -25.93
N ALA A 16 8.27 15.63 -26.72
CA ALA A 16 6.87 15.52 -26.32
C ALA A 16 6.40 14.07 -26.12
N THR A 17 6.96 13.12 -26.87
CA THR A 17 6.61 11.69 -26.70
C THR A 17 7.14 11.07 -25.40
N GLY A 18 8.15 11.67 -24.77
CA GLY A 18 8.73 11.18 -23.51
C GLY A 18 7.84 11.42 -22.29
N CYS A 19 7.02 12.47 -22.29
CA CYS A 19 6.18 12.83 -21.13
C CYS A 19 4.84 12.09 -21.08
N ALA A 20 4.37 11.54 -22.20
CA ALA A 20 3.07 10.86 -22.27
C ALA A 20 3.13 9.34 -22.00
N SER A 21 4.33 8.74 -22.01
CA SER A 21 4.47 7.30 -22.28
C SER A 21 4.77 6.43 -21.06
N THR A 22 4.83 6.98 -19.86
CA THR A 22 5.09 6.19 -18.65
C THR A 22 4.08 6.54 -17.56
N THR A 23 2.82 6.14 -17.76
CA THR A 23 1.95 5.88 -16.61
C THR A 23 2.65 4.79 -15.80
N ILE A 24 3.29 5.20 -14.70
CA ILE A 24 3.74 4.26 -13.68
C ILE A 24 2.45 3.57 -13.25
N ALA A 25 2.29 2.31 -13.65
CA ALA A 25 1.24 1.42 -13.17
C ALA A 25 1.85 0.65 -11.99
N PRO A 26 1.87 1.22 -10.77
CA PRO A 26 2.40 0.52 -9.62
C PRO A 26 1.61 -0.77 -9.44
N ARG A 27 2.32 -1.88 -9.22
CA ARG A 27 1.67 -3.11 -8.80
C ARG A 27 1.27 -2.94 -7.34
N TYR A 28 -0.02 -2.72 -7.09
CA TYR A 28 -0.58 -2.69 -5.75
C TYR A 28 -0.76 -4.11 -5.21
N THR A 29 0.38 -4.79 -4.98
CA THR A 29 0.45 -6.07 -4.30
C THR A 29 0.98 -5.84 -2.89
N THR A 30 0.41 -6.51 -1.90
CA THR A 30 0.95 -6.51 -0.54
C THR A 30 1.92 -7.68 -0.37
N ASP A 31 3.13 -7.40 0.11
CA ASP A 31 4.09 -8.44 0.45
C ASP A 31 3.73 -9.15 1.77
N ASN A 32 2.92 -8.48 2.61
CA ASN A 32 2.45 -9.01 3.89
C ASN A 32 0.95 -8.75 4.07
N PRO A 33 0.08 -9.67 3.58
CA PRO A 33 -1.37 -9.53 3.69
C PRO A 33 -1.87 -9.58 5.13
N ASP A 34 -1.05 -10.01 6.09
CA ASP A 34 -1.44 -10.07 7.51
C ASP A 34 -1.41 -8.69 8.17
N VAL A 35 -0.74 -7.69 7.57
CA VAL A 35 -0.60 -6.33 8.12
C VAL A 35 -1.22 -5.27 7.20
N LEU A 36 -1.18 -5.48 5.89
CA LEU A 36 -1.71 -4.55 4.89
C LEU A 36 -2.51 -5.30 3.83
N ARG A 37 -3.72 -4.81 3.53
CA ARG A 37 -4.54 -5.29 2.42
C ARG A 37 -5.00 -4.11 1.56
N ILE A 38 -4.96 -4.31 0.25
CA ILE A 38 -5.36 -3.30 -0.73
C ILE A 38 -6.66 -3.75 -1.39
N GLY A 39 -7.64 -2.86 -1.42
CA GLY A 39 -8.95 -3.07 -2.02
C GLY A 39 -9.85 -4.06 -1.28
N GLY A 40 -11.03 -4.29 -1.87
CA GLY A 40 -12.06 -5.18 -1.33
C GLY A 40 -12.68 -4.70 -0.02
N GLU A 41 -13.42 -5.61 0.61
CA GLU A 41 -14.06 -5.38 1.90
C GLU A 41 -13.06 -5.36 3.06
N ARG A 42 -13.42 -4.63 4.12
CA ARG A 42 -12.63 -4.59 5.35
C ARG A 42 -12.48 -6.00 5.94
N PRO A 43 -11.26 -6.47 6.24
CA PRO A 43 -11.08 -7.72 6.95
C PRO A 43 -11.73 -7.71 8.33
N ALA A 44 -12.17 -8.88 8.81
CA ALA A 44 -12.71 -9.00 10.16
C ALA A 44 -11.63 -8.71 11.21
N ASN A 45 -12.03 -8.07 12.30
CA ASN A 45 -11.18 -7.92 13.47
C ASN A 45 -11.12 -9.24 14.22
N PRO A 46 -9.94 -9.82 14.47
CA PRO A 46 -9.83 -11.01 15.28
C PRO A 46 -10.18 -10.69 16.74
N ASP A 47 -10.60 -11.72 17.47
CA ASP A 47 -10.82 -11.61 18.91
C ASP A 47 -9.50 -11.33 19.64
N GLN A 48 -9.64 -10.71 20.81
CA GLN A 48 -8.52 -10.48 21.70
C GLN A 48 -7.98 -11.81 22.21
N ARG A 49 -6.66 -11.98 22.17
CA ARG A 49 -5.98 -13.21 22.60
C ARG A 49 -4.88 -12.92 23.59
N THR A 50 -4.61 -13.89 24.46
CA THR A 50 -3.48 -13.84 25.39
C THR A 50 -2.42 -14.83 24.94
N GLU A 51 -1.18 -14.38 24.78
CA GLU A 51 -0.04 -15.21 24.38
C GLU A 51 1.05 -15.18 25.47
N SER A 52 1.69 -16.33 25.72
CA SER A 52 2.81 -16.40 26.66
C SER A 52 4.07 -15.76 26.08
N ALA A 53 4.71 -14.88 26.84
CA ALA A 53 6.00 -14.28 26.54
C ALA A 53 7.11 -14.84 27.44
N GLY A 54 6.91 -16.05 28.00
CA GLY A 54 7.86 -16.75 28.87
C GLY A 54 7.57 -16.55 30.34
N SER A 55 7.83 -15.35 30.88
CA SER A 55 7.62 -15.03 32.31
C SER A 55 6.36 -14.22 32.60
N TYR A 56 5.75 -13.65 31.56
CA TYR A 56 4.50 -12.90 31.60
C TYR A 56 3.69 -13.20 30.34
N CYS A 57 2.45 -12.71 30.30
CA CYS A 57 1.57 -12.89 29.15
C CYS A 57 1.29 -11.54 28.48
N LEU A 58 1.06 -11.58 27.17
CA LEU A 58 0.68 -10.43 26.37
C LEU A 58 -0.77 -10.59 25.92
N GLU A 59 -1.61 -9.65 26.33
CA GLU A 59 -2.93 -9.49 25.75
C GLU A 59 -2.79 -8.69 24.45
N ILE A 60 -3.17 -9.30 23.34
CA ILE A 60 -3.03 -8.78 21.97
C ILE A 60 -4.43 -8.49 21.42
N ALA A 61 -4.63 -7.24 21.01
CA ALA A 61 -5.83 -6.81 20.30
C ALA A 61 -5.42 -6.26 18.92
N GLU A 62 -6.02 -6.78 17.86
CA GLU A 62 -5.75 -6.34 16.50
C GLU A 62 -7.02 -5.74 15.88
N ARG A 63 -6.86 -4.66 15.11
CA ARG A 63 -7.95 -3.96 14.43
C ARG A 63 -7.56 -3.56 13.02
N TRP A 64 -8.42 -3.85 12.07
CA TRP A 64 -8.30 -3.39 10.69
C TRP A 64 -8.99 -2.02 10.53
N ASN A 65 -8.23 -1.05 10.06
CA ASN A 65 -8.66 0.34 9.88
C ASN A 65 -8.47 0.78 8.43
N ASP A 66 -9.25 1.81 8.03
CA ASP A 66 -9.09 2.50 6.75
C ASP A 66 -7.94 3.52 6.87
N HIS A 67 -6.92 3.39 6.02
CA HIS A 67 -5.74 4.26 5.97
C HIS A 67 -5.67 5.07 4.67
N GLY A 68 -6.79 5.21 3.97
CA GLY A 68 -6.92 5.99 2.74
C GLY A 68 -7.05 5.12 1.50
N LYS A 69 -6.63 5.66 0.36
CA LYS A 69 -6.77 5.01 -0.95
C LYS A 69 -5.49 5.11 -1.77
N THR A 70 -5.28 4.11 -2.61
CA THR A 70 -4.30 4.18 -3.69
C THR A 70 -4.72 5.25 -4.73
N PRO A 71 -3.77 5.76 -5.55
CA PRO A 71 -4.08 6.68 -6.66
C PRO A 71 -5.17 6.22 -7.64
N ASP A 72 -5.35 4.91 -7.82
CA ASP A 72 -6.42 4.31 -8.64
C ASP A 72 -7.71 4.04 -7.84
N GLY A 73 -7.77 4.45 -6.57
CA GLY A 73 -9.00 4.52 -5.76
C GLY A 73 -9.29 3.30 -4.89
N GLN A 74 -8.37 2.33 -4.79
CA GLN A 74 -8.55 1.15 -3.93
C GLN A 74 -8.29 1.50 -2.46
N VAL A 75 -9.14 1.04 -1.55
CA VAL A 75 -8.98 1.30 -0.11
C VAL A 75 -7.74 0.60 0.45
N LEU A 76 -7.01 1.27 1.33
CA LEU A 76 -5.90 0.70 2.08
C LEU A 76 -6.39 0.28 3.46
N TRP A 77 -6.48 -1.02 3.69
CA TRP A 77 -6.76 -1.59 4.99
C TRP A 77 -5.43 -1.88 5.68
N ALA A 78 -5.21 -1.34 6.88
CA ALA A 78 -4.04 -1.66 7.69
C ALA A 78 -4.45 -2.19 9.06
N LYS A 79 -3.67 -3.15 9.57
CA LYS A 79 -3.91 -3.79 10.86
C LYS A 79 -3.10 -3.12 11.96
N ASP A 80 -3.79 -2.40 12.83
CA ASP A 80 -3.21 -1.90 14.07
C ASP A 80 -3.16 -3.02 15.11
N THR A 81 -2.04 -3.12 15.81
CA THR A 81 -1.83 -4.13 16.85
C THR A 81 -1.49 -3.45 18.17
N LEU A 82 -2.36 -3.60 19.17
CA LEU A 82 -2.10 -3.19 20.54
C LEU A 82 -1.66 -4.39 21.36
N ARG A 83 -0.62 -4.21 22.18
CA ARG A 83 -0.12 -5.24 23.09
C ARG A 83 -0.05 -4.68 24.50
N LYS A 84 -0.54 -5.45 25.47
CA LYS A 84 -0.53 -5.10 26.89
C LYS A 84 0.03 -6.27 27.70
N VAL A 85 0.95 -5.98 28.61
CA VAL A 85 1.45 -6.97 29.58
C VAL A 85 0.36 -7.27 30.60
N VAL A 86 0.07 -8.55 30.81
CA VAL A 86 -0.92 -9.06 31.77
C VAL A 86 -0.33 -10.25 32.55
N PRO A 87 -0.84 -10.53 33.77
CA PRO A 87 -0.56 -11.79 34.44
C PRO A 87 -1.05 -12.96 33.59
N CYS A 88 -0.28 -14.04 33.56
CA CYS A 88 -0.75 -15.29 32.95
C CYS A 88 -1.89 -15.87 33.78
N ARG A 89 -2.92 -16.38 33.09
CA ARG A 89 -4.04 -17.10 33.71
C ARG A 89 -3.79 -18.60 33.67
#